data_AF-A0AA40LL44-F1
#
_entry.id   AF-A0AA40LL44-F1
#
_cell.length_a   1.000
_cell.length_b   1.000
_cell.length_c   1.000
_cell.angle_alpha   90.00
_cell.angle_beta   90.00
_cell.angle_gamma   90.00
#
_symmetry.space_group_name_H-M   'P 1'
#
loop_
_entity.id
_entity.type
_entity.pdbx_description
1 polymer ?
#
loop_
_entity_poly.entity_id
_entity_poly.type
_entity_poly.pdbx_seq_one_letter_code
_entity_poly.pdbx_strand_id
1 'polypeptide(L)'
;MDGDPQCQGPRDSSFGPANGALGPEDRGLSFLLKQEDREIQDAYLQLFTKLDVALKEMKQYVTQINRLLSTITEPTSGGSCHPPLAEETSSSPLVNEENEMDRTDHGGIKKVCFKVSEEDQEDSGHDTMSYRDSYSECNSNRDSVLSYTSVRSNSSYLGSDEMGSGDELPCDMRIPSDKQDKLHGCLEHLFNQVDSIHALLKGPVMSRAFEETKHFPMDHCLQEFKQKEECTIRGRSLIQISIQEDPWNLPNSIKTLVDNIQRYVEDGKNQLLLALLKCTDTELQLRRDTIFCQALVAAVCTFSEQLLAALSYRYNNNGEYEESSRDASRKWLEQVAATGVLLHCQSLLSPATVKEERTMLEDLWVTLSELDNVSFSFKQLDENYVANTNVFYHIEGSRQALKVIFYLDSYHFSKLPSRLESGGSLRLHTVLFTKALENPEGPPPPGSQVAEDLQQEINTQSLEKVQQYYRKLRYLPGARAGDRNPDTAAGAGY
;
A
#
# COMPACT_ATOMS: atom_id res chain seq x y z
N MET A 1 70.43 -39.66 28.57
CA MET A 1 70.69 -40.40 27.32
C MET A 1 69.42 -40.35 26.49
N ASP A 2 68.81 -39.17 26.37
CA ASP A 2 69.19 -38.08 25.45
C ASP A 2 68.82 -38.45 24.02
N GLY A 3 67.70 -37.89 23.58
CA GLY A 3 67.26 -37.88 22.21
C GLY A 3 66.49 -36.59 21.96
N ASP A 4 67.22 -35.54 21.61
CA ASP A 4 66.89 -34.53 20.59
C ASP A 4 68.07 -33.54 20.48
N PRO A 5 68.27 -32.77 19.38
CA PRO A 5 67.31 -32.31 18.36
C PRO A 5 67.83 -32.54 16.90
N GLN A 6 67.21 -32.20 15.77
CA GLN A 6 66.82 -30.86 15.30
C GLN A 6 66.34 -30.98 13.83
N CYS A 7 65.16 -30.44 13.47
CA CYS A 7 65.01 -29.54 12.32
C CYS A 7 63.61 -28.90 12.29
N GLN A 8 63.61 -27.59 12.05
CA GLN A 8 62.58 -26.60 12.32
C GLN A 8 61.58 -26.41 11.17
N GLY A 9 60.37 -25.97 11.52
CA GLY A 9 59.41 -25.24 10.67
C GLY A 9 58.32 -24.61 11.56
N PRO A 10 57.92 -23.35 11.35
CA PRO A 10 57.63 -22.42 12.45
C PRO A 10 56.22 -22.54 13.04
N ARG A 11 56.14 -22.40 14.38
CA ARG A 11 54.94 -21.94 15.06
C ARG A 11 54.80 -20.44 14.81
N ASP A 12 53.64 -20.03 14.34
CA ASP A 12 53.01 -18.79 14.81
C ASP A 12 51.69 -19.15 15.48
N SER A 13 51.76 -19.22 16.80
CA SER A 13 50.63 -19.24 17.71
C SER A 13 50.01 -17.85 17.74
N SER A 14 48.84 -17.67 17.11
CA SER A 14 47.92 -16.60 17.50
C SER A 14 46.89 -17.20 18.45
N PHE A 15 47.11 -16.99 19.74
CA PHE A 15 46.08 -17.15 20.76
C PHE A 15 44.99 -16.10 20.50
N GLY A 16 43.90 -16.52 19.84
CA GLY A 16 42.68 -15.73 19.78
C GLY A 16 42.03 -15.64 21.16
N PRO A 17 41.40 -14.51 21.53
CA PRO A 17 40.71 -14.40 22.80
C PRO A 17 39.54 -15.38 22.84
N ALA A 18 39.41 -16.08 23.96
CA ALA A 18 38.26 -16.93 24.28
C ALA A 18 36.99 -16.07 24.39
N ASN A 19 36.31 -15.87 23.27
CA ASN A 19 34.92 -15.49 23.19
C ASN A 19 34.32 -16.28 22.03
N GLY A 20 33.49 -17.27 22.33
CA GLY A 20 32.72 -18.04 21.36
C GLY A 20 31.62 -17.20 20.73
N ALA A 21 32.00 -16.15 20.00
CA ALA A 21 31.08 -15.44 19.13
C ALA A 21 30.87 -16.30 17.88
N LEU A 22 29.74 -17.02 17.86
CA LEU A 22 29.22 -17.63 16.63
C LEU A 22 29.17 -16.57 15.53
N GLY A 23 29.62 -16.91 14.32
CA GLY A 23 29.58 -16.00 13.18
C GLY A 23 28.14 -15.54 12.89
N PRO A 24 27.95 -14.35 12.29
CA PRO A 24 26.60 -13.83 11.98
C PRO A 24 25.79 -14.80 11.11
N GLU A 25 26.43 -15.53 10.19
CA GLU A 25 25.77 -16.50 9.30
C GLU A 25 25.12 -17.70 10.03
N ASP A 26 25.46 -17.91 11.30
CA ASP A 26 25.07 -19.08 12.08
C ASP A 26 23.85 -18.85 12.98
N ARG A 27 23.19 -17.70 12.88
CA ARG A 27 22.06 -17.30 13.73
C ARG A 27 20.77 -17.15 12.92
N GLY A 28 19.63 -17.24 13.61
CA GLY A 28 18.32 -17.03 13.00
C GLY A 28 17.92 -15.57 12.86
N LEU A 29 16.79 -15.35 12.21
CA LEU A 29 16.21 -14.04 11.90
C LEU A 29 15.99 -13.19 13.15
N SER A 30 15.72 -13.80 14.32
CA SER A 30 15.56 -13.07 15.58
C SER A 30 16.82 -12.28 15.98
N PHE A 31 17.98 -12.77 15.57
CA PHE A 31 19.27 -12.13 15.81
C PHE A 31 19.74 -11.29 14.63
N LEU A 32 19.55 -11.81 13.40
CA LEU A 32 20.05 -11.18 12.18
C LEU A 32 19.28 -9.91 11.80
N LEU A 33 17.96 -9.90 12.00
CA LEU A 33 17.12 -8.75 11.69
C LEU A 33 17.08 -7.79 12.88
N LYS A 34 18.03 -6.84 12.91
CA LYS A 34 18.06 -5.79 13.93
C LYS A 34 16.79 -4.94 13.87
N GLN A 35 16.25 -4.60 15.04
CA GLN A 35 15.04 -3.79 15.15
C GLN A 35 15.19 -2.42 14.48
N GLU A 36 16.33 -1.76 14.67
CA GLU A 36 16.64 -0.46 14.08
C GLU A 36 16.60 -0.49 12.54
N ASP A 37 17.17 -1.53 11.92
CA ASP A 37 17.20 -1.68 10.47
C ASP A 37 15.78 -1.85 9.91
N ARG A 38 14.91 -2.58 10.62
CA ARG A 38 13.49 -2.73 10.23
C ARG A 38 12.75 -1.40 10.32
N GLU A 39 12.93 -0.65 11.40
CA GLU A 39 12.26 0.63 11.60
C GLU A 39 12.67 1.66 10.54
N ILE A 40 13.94 1.66 10.14
CA ILE A 40 14.45 2.49 9.05
C ILE A 40 13.81 2.10 7.71
N GLN A 41 13.81 0.80 7.38
CA GLN A 41 13.18 0.29 6.16
C GLN A 41 11.68 0.64 6.11
N ASP A 42 10.97 0.43 7.22
CA ASP A 42 9.53 0.72 7.32
C ASP A 42 9.25 2.22 7.17
N ALA A 43 10.09 3.08 7.75
CA ALA A 43 9.99 4.53 7.57
C ALA A 43 10.18 4.96 6.10
N TYR A 44 11.14 4.37 5.38
CA TYR A 44 11.34 4.63 3.96
C TYR A 44 10.15 4.16 3.12
N LEU A 45 9.64 2.95 3.34
CA LEU A 45 8.47 2.41 2.64
C LEU A 45 7.20 3.23 2.91
N GLN A 46 6.99 3.65 4.16
CA GLN A 46 5.87 4.51 4.54
C GLN A 46 5.95 5.88 3.85
N LEU A 47 7.13 6.50 3.80
CA LEU A 47 7.31 7.77 3.09
C LEU A 47 7.08 7.60 1.59
N PHE A 48 7.63 6.55 0.98
CA PHE A 48 7.42 6.21 -0.43
C PHE A 48 5.92 6.09 -0.76
N THR A 49 5.17 5.36 0.08
CA THR A 49 3.73 5.17 -0.09
C THR A 49 2.97 6.48 0.07
N LYS A 50 3.32 7.30 1.08
CA LYS A 50 2.71 8.64 1.28
C LYS A 50 2.94 9.56 0.09
N LEU A 51 4.13 9.55 -0.49
CA LEU A 51 4.43 10.33 -1.70
C LEU A 51 3.59 9.86 -2.90
N ASP A 52 3.40 8.54 -3.06
CA ASP A 52 2.59 7.98 -4.15
C ASP A 52 1.11 8.38 -4.02
N VAL A 53 0.55 8.31 -2.80
CA VAL A 53 -0.81 8.77 -2.51
C VAL A 53 -0.93 10.27 -2.75
N ALA A 54 0.01 11.07 -2.23
CA ALA A 54 -0.03 12.52 -2.38
C ALA A 54 0.04 12.97 -3.85
N LEU A 55 0.83 12.26 -4.67
CA LEU A 55 0.93 12.50 -6.11
C LEU A 55 -0.34 12.11 -6.86
N LYS A 56 -1.02 11.03 -6.46
CA LYS A 56 -2.33 10.65 -7.00
C LYS A 56 -3.40 11.70 -6.70
N GLU A 57 -3.46 12.19 -5.46
CA GLU A 57 -4.37 13.27 -5.05
C GLU A 57 -4.11 14.56 -5.85
N MET A 58 -2.84 14.95 -6.02
CA MET A 58 -2.48 16.11 -6.85
C MET A 58 -3.03 15.98 -8.28
N LYS A 59 -2.88 14.80 -8.90
CA LYS A 59 -3.41 14.53 -10.25
C LYS A 59 -4.95 14.59 -10.31
N GLN A 60 -5.64 14.22 -9.23
CA GLN A 60 -7.10 14.37 -9.13
C GLN A 60 -7.50 15.85 -9.12
N TYR A 61 -6.82 16.71 -8.35
CA TYR A 61 -7.08 18.16 -8.34
C TYR A 61 -6.84 18.79 -9.71
N VAL A 62 -5.77 18.40 -10.42
CA VAL A 62 -5.50 18.88 -11.78
C VAL A 62 -6.62 18.47 -12.75
N THR A 63 -7.13 17.25 -12.61
CA THR A 63 -8.26 16.78 -13.43
C THR A 63 -9.52 17.59 -13.16
N GLN A 64 -9.79 17.94 -11.90
CA GLN A 64 -10.90 18.80 -11.51
C GLN A 64 -10.74 20.23 -12.07
N ILE A 65 -9.54 20.80 -12.00
CA ILE A 65 -9.23 22.13 -12.55
C ILE A 65 -9.41 22.13 -14.07
N ASN A 66 -8.87 21.14 -14.78
CA ASN A 66 -9.03 21.04 -16.23
C ASN A 66 -10.50 20.92 -16.64
N ARG A 67 -11.29 20.11 -15.93
CA ARG A 67 -12.74 20.00 -16.16
C ARG A 67 -13.43 21.35 -15.95
N LEU A 68 -13.07 22.10 -14.90
CA LEU A 68 -13.63 23.42 -14.65
C LEU A 68 -13.25 24.43 -15.75
N LEU A 69 -11.98 24.43 -16.17
CA LEU A 69 -11.49 25.29 -17.25
C LEU A 69 -12.19 24.99 -18.57
N SER A 70 -12.44 23.72 -18.91
CA SER A 70 -13.22 23.35 -20.10
C SER A 70 -14.65 23.93 -20.07
N THR A 71 -15.31 23.93 -18.92
CA THR A 71 -16.66 24.54 -18.78
C THR A 71 -16.67 26.07 -18.81
N ILE A 72 -15.52 26.71 -18.72
CA ILE A 72 -15.36 28.17 -18.84
C ILE A 72 -15.13 28.53 -20.32
N THR A 73 -14.46 27.67 -21.08
CA THR A 73 -14.15 27.86 -22.50
C THR A 73 -15.26 27.47 -23.48
N GLU A 74 -16.29 26.76 -23.03
CA GLU A 74 -17.48 26.50 -23.83
C GLU A 74 -18.36 27.77 -23.94
N PRO A 75 -18.74 28.22 -25.15
CA PRO A 75 -19.59 29.38 -25.30
C PRO A 75 -20.96 29.08 -24.69
N THR A 76 -21.41 29.92 -23.76
CA THR A 76 -22.79 29.92 -23.26
C THR A 76 -23.71 30.02 -24.47
N SER A 77 -24.40 28.93 -24.84
CA SER A 77 -25.46 29.03 -25.84
C SER A 77 -26.47 30.05 -25.32
N GLY A 78 -26.69 31.12 -26.09
CA GLY A 78 -27.40 32.31 -25.65
C GLY A 78 -28.70 32.00 -24.90
N GLY A 79 -28.81 32.56 -23.69
CA GLY A 79 -30.08 32.64 -22.99
C GLY A 79 -31.00 33.64 -23.69
N SER A 80 -32.17 33.18 -24.15
CA SER A 80 -33.30 34.10 -24.33
C SER A 80 -33.92 34.36 -22.97
N CYS A 81 -33.99 35.63 -22.58
CA CYS A 81 -34.67 36.12 -21.38
C CYS A 81 -36.15 35.73 -21.33
N HIS A 82 -36.59 35.15 -20.22
CA HIS A 82 -37.84 35.54 -19.57
C HIS A 82 -37.74 35.29 -18.05
N PRO A 83 -38.00 36.31 -17.19
CA PRO A 83 -37.98 36.15 -15.73
C PRO A 83 -39.44 36.14 -15.17
N PRO A 84 -39.68 36.07 -13.84
CA PRO A 84 -39.95 34.82 -13.13
C PRO A 84 -41.28 34.87 -12.32
N LEU A 85 -41.72 33.75 -11.75
CA LEU A 85 -42.60 33.78 -10.57
C LEU A 85 -42.39 32.55 -9.67
N ALA A 86 -42.55 32.82 -8.39
CA ALA A 86 -41.85 32.24 -7.26
C ALA A 86 -42.38 30.90 -6.73
N GLU A 87 -41.47 30.23 -6.01
CA GLU A 87 -41.61 29.39 -4.80
C GLU A 87 -42.76 28.38 -4.65
N GLU A 88 -42.42 27.10 -4.42
CA GLU A 88 -42.31 26.55 -3.05
C GLU A 88 -41.58 25.18 -3.03
N THR A 89 -40.62 25.06 -2.11
CA THR A 89 -40.30 23.94 -1.17
C THR A 89 -41.08 22.61 -1.34
N SER A 90 -40.57 21.38 -1.17
CA SER A 90 -39.50 20.82 -0.30
C SER A 90 -39.35 19.28 -0.49
N SER A 91 -38.13 18.76 -0.30
CA SER A 91 -37.65 17.47 0.27
C SER A 91 -38.44 16.13 0.34
N SER A 92 -37.79 15.06 -0.21
CA SER A 92 -37.57 13.67 0.29
C SER A 92 -38.73 12.61 0.37
N PRO A 93 -38.49 11.31 0.66
CA PRO A 93 -37.64 10.30 -0.01
C PRO A 93 -38.35 8.91 -0.23
N LEU A 94 -37.65 7.97 -0.87
CA LEU A 94 -37.69 6.47 -0.84
C LEU A 94 -38.94 5.70 -0.31
N VAL A 95 -39.33 4.65 -1.05
CA VAL A 95 -39.44 3.21 -0.67
C VAL A 95 -40.62 2.51 -1.39
N ASN A 96 -40.29 1.37 -2.04
CA ASN A 96 -41.06 0.16 -2.42
C ASN A 96 -42.45 0.34 -3.11
N GLU A 97 -42.91 -0.49 -4.04
CA GLU A 97 -42.81 -1.95 -4.19
C GLU A 97 -42.81 -2.35 -5.67
N GLU A 98 -42.34 -3.57 -5.85
CA GLU A 98 -42.42 -4.48 -6.97
C GLU A 98 -43.84 -4.58 -7.56
N ASN A 99 -44.00 -4.59 -8.89
CA ASN A 99 -44.57 -5.76 -9.57
C ASN A 99 -44.56 -5.69 -11.11
N GLU A 100 -44.10 -6.80 -11.67
CA GLU A 100 -44.50 -7.53 -12.88
C GLU A 100 -45.22 -6.87 -14.08
N MET A 101 -44.61 -7.13 -15.26
CA MET A 101 -45.17 -7.84 -16.43
C MET A 101 -46.43 -7.21 -17.07
N ASP A 102 -46.47 -6.80 -18.34
CA ASP A 102 -46.38 -7.67 -19.50
C ASP A 102 -46.67 -6.84 -20.77
N ARG A 103 -46.10 -7.32 -21.87
CA ARG A 103 -46.63 -7.35 -23.25
C ARG A 103 -46.63 -6.17 -24.23
N THR A 104 -45.99 -6.52 -25.36
CA THR A 104 -46.24 -6.21 -26.79
C THR A 104 -45.79 -4.85 -27.31
N ASP A 105 -44.59 -4.73 -27.88
CA ASP A 105 -44.15 -5.12 -29.25
C ASP A 105 -44.59 -4.10 -30.31
N HIS A 106 -43.62 -3.51 -31.04
CA HIS A 106 -43.48 -3.53 -32.52
C HIS A 106 -42.52 -2.43 -33.04
N GLY A 107 -41.43 -2.88 -33.67
CA GLY A 107 -40.68 -2.20 -34.74
C GLY A 107 -39.50 -1.33 -34.27
N GLY A 108 -38.22 -1.63 -34.49
CA GLY A 108 -37.56 -2.54 -35.42
C GLY A 108 -36.45 -1.76 -36.13
N ILE A 109 -35.17 -2.11 -35.88
CA ILE A 109 -34.02 -2.14 -36.82
C ILE A 109 -32.84 -2.72 -36.04
N LYS A 110 -32.43 -3.94 -36.42
CA LYS A 110 -31.23 -4.62 -35.92
C LYS A 110 -29.97 -3.98 -36.52
N LYS A 111 -28.99 -3.64 -35.68
CA LYS A 111 -27.59 -3.50 -36.10
C LYS A 111 -26.72 -4.38 -35.20
N VAL A 112 -26.14 -5.40 -35.81
CA VAL A 112 -25.17 -6.33 -35.23
C VAL A 112 -23.81 -5.65 -35.30
N CYS A 113 -23.08 -5.56 -34.19
CA CYS A 113 -21.69 -5.08 -34.18
C CYS A 113 -20.77 -6.28 -33.93
N PHE A 114 -19.92 -6.57 -34.93
CA PHE A 114 -18.86 -7.56 -34.82
C PHE A 114 -17.71 -6.95 -34.01
N LYS A 115 -17.30 -7.65 -32.95
CA LYS A 115 -16.11 -7.35 -32.16
C LYS A 115 -14.97 -8.20 -32.72
N VAL A 116 -14.06 -7.59 -33.47
CA VAL A 116 -12.81 -8.20 -33.91
C VAL A 116 -11.73 -7.75 -32.93
N SER A 117 -11.17 -8.72 -32.21
CA SER A 117 -9.91 -8.59 -31.48
C SER A 117 -8.81 -9.04 -32.43
N GLU A 118 -7.80 -8.20 -32.67
CA GLU A 118 -6.59 -8.60 -33.38
C GLU A 118 -5.37 -8.35 -32.50
N GLU A 119 -4.86 -9.46 -31.99
CA GLU A 119 -3.49 -9.69 -31.57
C GLU A 119 -2.71 -10.12 -32.84
N ASP A 120 -1.50 -9.59 -32.99
CA ASP A 120 -0.38 -10.01 -33.85
C ASP A 120 -0.58 -10.23 -35.35
N GLN A 121 -0.01 -9.32 -36.17
CA GLN A 121 0.66 -9.68 -37.42
C GLN A 121 1.94 -8.87 -37.62
N GLU A 122 3.06 -9.61 -37.65
CA GLU A 122 4.36 -9.19 -38.17
C GLU A 122 4.36 -9.11 -39.72
N ASP A 123 5.41 -8.50 -40.25
CA ASP A 123 5.94 -8.63 -41.63
C ASP A 123 5.65 -7.49 -42.63
N SER A 124 6.64 -6.62 -42.83
CA SER A 124 7.54 -6.70 -44.00
C SER A 124 8.39 -5.43 -44.14
N GLY A 125 9.71 -5.63 -44.21
CA GLY A 125 10.67 -4.56 -44.47
C GLY A 125 10.59 -4.02 -45.90
N HIS A 126 11.29 -2.92 -46.16
CA HIS A 126 12.28 -2.80 -47.25
C HIS A 126 12.98 -1.43 -47.19
N ASP A 127 14.29 -1.49 -47.36
CA ASP A 127 15.23 -0.38 -47.48
C ASP A 127 14.91 0.57 -48.63
N THR A 128 15.15 1.88 -48.44
CA THR A 128 15.71 2.73 -49.51
C THR A 128 16.61 3.82 -48.93
N MET A 129 17.91 3.59 -49.07
CA MET A 129 18.96 4.60 -49.01
C MET A 129 18.93 5.44 -50.29
N SER A 130 18.95 6.77 -50.18
CA SER A 130 19.52 7.61 -51.23
C SER A 130 20.19 8.85 -50.64
N TYR A 131 21.52 8.80 -50.57
CA TYR A 131 22.38 9.97 -50.49
C TYR A 131 22.29 10.77 -51.79
N ARG A 132 22.09 12.09 -51.70
CA ARG A 132 22.48 13.01 -52.78
C ARG A 132 22.78 14.40 -52.24
N ASP A 133 24.07 14.69 -52.14
CA ASP A 133 24.61 16.04 -52.03
C ASP A 133 24.33 16.83 -53.32
N SER A 134 24.00 18.11 -53.17
CA SER A 134 24.20 19.12 -54.23
C SER A 134 24.50 20.47 -53.59
N TYR A 135 25.77 20.85 -53.70
CA TYR A 135 26.30 22.19 -53.43
C TYR A 135 25.90 23.19 -54.52
N SER A 136 26.10 24.47 -54.19
CA SER A 136 26.33 25.65 -55.06
C SER A 136 25.09 26.34 -55.63
N GLU A 137 25.00 27.65 -55.83
CA GLU A 137 25.74 28.88 -55.48
C GLU A 137 24.85 30.00 -56.09
N CYS A 138 24.71 31.17 -55.45
CA CYS A 138 24.89 32.49 -56.09
C CYS A 138 24.27 33.65 -55.29
N ASN A 139 25.09 34.68 -55.17
CA ASN A 139 24.86 36.02 -54.64
C ASN A 139 23.83 36.84 -55.42
N SER A 140 23.14 37.74 -54.73
CA SER A 140 23.08 39.15 -55.17
C SER A 140 22.88 40.09 -53.99
N ASN A 141 23.90 40.93 -53.76
CA ASN A 141 23.80 42.19 -53.04
C ASN A 141 22.93 43.17 -53.83
N ARG A 142 21.99 43.86 -53.18
CA ARG A 142 21.84 45.32 -53.23
C ARG A 142 20.71 45.82 -52.33
N ASP A 143 21.07 46.77 -51.47
CA ASP A 143 20.29 47.94 -51.03
C ASP A 143 19.00 47.65 -50.22
N SER A 144 18.68 48.21 -49.06
CA SER A 144 19.14 49.38 -48.28
C SER A 144 18.71 49.15 -46.82
N VAL A 145 19.59 49.27 -45.82
CA VAL A 145 19.78 50.47 -44.97
C VAL A 145 18.50 51.30 -44.77
N LEU A 146 17.86 51.15 -43.59
CA LEU A 146 17.71 52.19 -42.57
C LEU A 146 16.83 51.67 -41.41
N SER A 147 17.49 51.30 -40.32
CA SER A 147 16.91 51.33 -38.97
C SER A 147 16.74 52.78 -38.54
N TYR A 148 15.70 53.15 -37.78
CA TYR A 148 15.86 53.95 -36.55
C TYR A 148 14.58 53.94 -35.70
N THR A 149 14.83 53.73 -34.42
CA THR A 149 14.00 53.80 -33.22
C THR A 149 13.24 55.12 -33.04
N SER A 150 12.15 55.12 -32.26
CA SER A 150 11.82 56.28 -31.43
C SER A 150 10.83 55.97 -30.30
N VAL A 151 11.20 56.44 -29.11
CA VAL A 151 10.54 56.35 -27.81
C VAL A 151 9.80 57.66 -27.52
N ARG A 152 8.59 57.56 -26.93
CA ARG A 152 7.74 58.54 -26.19
C ARG A 152 8.11 60.04 -26.22
N SER A 153 7.10 60.90 -26.48
CA SER A 153 6.68 62.02 -25.58
C SER A 153 5.44 62.79 -26.08
N ASN A 154 4.67 63.33 -25.11
CA ASN A 154 3.47 64.17 -25.19
C ASN A 154 3.54 65.38 -26.15
N SER A 155 2.42 65.68 -26.85
CA SER A 155 1.92 67.05 -27.07
C SER A 155 0.49 67.06 -27.62
N SER A 156 -0.30 68.02 -27.14
CA SER A 156 -1.72 68.31 -27.39
C SER A 156 -2.01 69.06 -28.69
N TYR A 157 -3.15 68.78 -29.35
CA TYR A 157 -3.98 69.81 -30.01
C TYR A 157 -5.41 69.30 -30.28
N LEU A 158 -6.38 70.19 -30.07
CA LEU A 158 -7.84 70.01 -30.20
C LEU A 158 -8.29 69.92 -31.67
N GLY A 159 -9.36 69.17 -31.93
CA GLY A 159 -10.11 69.20 -33.18
C GLY A 159 -11.03 67.98 -33.34
N SER A 160 -12.30 68.16 -32.97
CA SER A 160 -13.42 67.23 -33.16
C SER A 160 -13.59 66.81 -34.63
N ASP A 161 -13.94 65.55 -34.89
CA ASP A 161 -15.31 65.23 -35.30
C ASP A 161 -15.55 63.71 -35.43
N GLU A 162 -16.79 63.42 -35.10
CA GLU A 162 -17.51 62.17 -34.97
C GLU A 162 -17.62 61.43 -36.31
N MET A 163 -17.06 60.22 -36.39
CA MET A 163 -17.54 59.15 -37.27
C MET A 163 -17.31 57.81 -36.58
N GLY A 164 -18.42 57.12 -36.30
CA GLY A 164 -18.44 55.88 -35.56
C GLY A 164 -17.76 54.71 -36.28
N SER A 165 -17.14 53.88 -35.47
CA SER A 165 -17.40 52.45 -35.45
C SER A 165 -17.19 52.01 -34.01
N GLY A 166 -18.26 51.51 -33.39
CA GLY A 166 -18.16 50.81 -32.12
C GLY A 166 -17.34 49.53 -32.33
N ASP A 167 -16.03 49.65 -32.24
CA ASP A 167 -15.21 48.56 -31.70
C ASP A 167 -15.34 48.68 -30.19
N GLU A 168 -16.49 48.25 -29.67
CA GLU A 168 -16.52 47.69 -28.33
C GLU A 168 -15.51 46.53 -28.38
N LEU A 169 -14.31 46.78 -27.82
CA LEU A 169 -13.42 45.71 -27.36
C LEU A 169 -14.33 44.62 -26.76
N PRO A 170 -14.24 43.36 -27.20
CA PRO A 170 -15.19 42.33 -26.78
C PRO A 170 -15.27 42.37 -25.26
N CYS A 171 -16.46 42.69 -24.76
CA CYS A 171 -16.73 42.88 -23.35
C CYS A 171 -16.14 41.69 -22.59
N ASP A 172 -15.28 42.00 -21.61
CA ASP A 172 -14.82 41.14 -20.53
C ASP A 172 -15.20 39.66 -20.73
N MET A 173 -14.31 38.85 -21.31
CA MET A 173 -14.30 37.40 -21.09
C MET A 173 -13.95 37.10 -19.61
N ARG A 174 -14.65 37.74 -18.68
CA ARG A 174 -14.55 37.46 -17.26
C ARG A 174 -15.29 36.17 -17.02
N ILE A 175 -14.51 35.20 -16.57
CA ILE A 175 -15.00 33.99 -15.91
C ILE A 175 -16.09 34.43 -14.91
N PRO A 176 -17.31 33.85 -14.97
CA PRO A 176 -18.37 34.11 -13.99
C PRO A 176 -17.83 34.03 -12.55
N SER A 177 -18.25 34.92 -11.65
CA SER A 177 -17.68 35.00 -10.30
C SER A 177 -17.81 33.68 -9.53
N ASP A 178 -18.91 32.95 -9.74
CA ASP A 178 -19.14 31.62 -9.17
C ASP A 178 -18.15 30.56 -9.69
N LYS A 179 -17.68 30.68 -10.94
CA LYS A 179 -16.64 29.82 -11.53
C LYS A 179 -15.23 30.27 -11.10
N GLN A 180 -15.01 31.56 -10.85
CA GLN A 180 -13.76 32.08 -10.28
C GLN A 180 -13.53 31.58 -8.85
N ASP A 181 -14.56 31.64 -8.00
CA ASP A 181 -14.47 31.15 -6.62
C ASP A 181 -14.17 29.65 -6.57
N LYS A 182 -14.83 28.87 -7.43
CA LYS A 182 -14.56 27.42 -7.58
C LYS A 182 -13.15 27.14 -8.07
N LEU A 183 -12.65 27.92 -9.03
CA LEU A 183 -11.28 27.79 -9.55
C LEU A 183 -10.26 28.12 -8.46
N HIS A 184 -10.51 29.17 -7.68
CA HIS A 184 -9.68 29.56 -6.56
C HIS A 184 -9.60 28.46 -5.50
N GLY A 185 -10.75 27.88 -5.10
CA GLY A 185 -10.77 26.75 -4.17
C GLY A 185 -10.02 25.51 -4.69
N CYS A 186 -10.17 25.17 -5.97
CA CYS A 186 -9.42 24.05 -6.57
C CYS A 186 -7.90 24.30 -6.59
N LEU A 187 -7.48 25.55 -6.88
CA LEU A 187 -6.08 25.94 -6.86
C LEU A 187 -5.52 25.96 -5.44
N GLU A 188 -6.31 26.37 -4.45
CA GLU A 188 -5.92 26.30 -3.04
C GLU A 188 -5.68 24.84 -2.61
N HIS A 189 -6.58 23.91 -2.96
CA HIS A 189 -6.37 22.49 -2.71
C HIS A 189 -5.12 21.95 -3.41
N LEU A 190 -4.88 22.36 -4.66
CA LEU A 190 -3.66 22.00 -5.37
C LEU A 190 -2.42 22.50 -4.61
N PHE A 191 -2.39 23.78 -4.21
CA PHE A 191 -1.24 24.36 -3.50
C PHE A 191 -1.02 23.73 -2.13
N ASN A 192 -2.08 23.45 -1.38
CA ASN A 192 -1.98 22.72 -0.13
C ASN A 192 -1.37 21.32 -0.34
N GLN A 193 -1.72 20.65 -1.44
CA GLN A 193 -1.13 19.37 -1.80
C GLN A 193 0.35 19.50 -2.18
N VAL A 194 0.73 20.54 -2.92
CA VAL A 194 2.14 20.84 -3.22
C VAL A 194 2.94 21.06 -1.93
N ASP A 195 2.40 21.85 -1.00
CA ASP A 195 3.03 22.16 0.28
C ASP A 195 3.17 20.88 1.15
N SER A 196 2.17 20.00 1.13
CA SER A 196 2.21 18.68 1.77
C SER A 196 3.32 17.79 1.19
N ILE A 197 3.43 17.72 -0.14
CA ILE A 197 4.49 16.98 -0.83
C ILE A 197 5.88 17.53 -0.45
N HIS A 198 6.04 18.85 -0.44
CA HIS A 198 7.29 19.47 0.00
C HIS A 198 7.63 19.15 1.45
N ALA A 199 6.65 19.16 2.35
CA ALA A 199 6.86 18.79 3.75
C ALA A 199 7.34 17.33 3.89
N LEU A 200 6.77 16.40 3.11
CA LEU A 200 7.20 14.99 3.07
C LEU A 200 8.65 14.86 2.57
N LEU A 201 8.99 15.55 1.47
CA LEU A 201 10.33 15.51 0.87
C LEU A 201 11.41 16.23 1.71
N LYS A 202 11.02 17.19 2.56
CA LYS A 202 11.90 17.84 3.54
C LYS A 202 12.07 17.05 4.85
N GLY A 203 11.32 15.98 5.02
CA GLY A 203 11.29 15.22 6.26
C GLY A 203 12.67 14.66 6.65
N PRO A 204 12.87 14.35 7.94
CA PRO A 204 14.13 13.76 8.44
C PRO A 204 14.43 12.42 7.76
N VAL A 205 13.39 11.66 7.39
CA VAL A 205 13.50 10.38 6.68
C VAL A 205 14.18 10.56 5.32
N MET A 206 13.82 11.60 4.55
CA MET A 206 14.48 11.88 3.27
C MET A 206 15.93 12.31 3.47
N SER A 207 16.21 13.16 4.46
CA SER A 207 17.58 13.59 4.77
C SER A 207 18.47 12.40 5.12
N ARG A 208 17.96 11.47 5.94
CA ARG A 208 18.64 10.22 6.28
C ARG A 208 18.88 9.35 5.04
N ALA A 209 17.91 9.25 4.13
CA ALA A 209 18.09 8.50 2.88
C ALA A 209 19.26 9.04 2.04
N PHE A 210 19.44 10.37 1.97
CA PHE A 210 20.60 10.98 1.30
C PHE A 210 21.93 10.74 2.04
N GLU A 211 21.92 10.66 3.37
CA GLU A 211 23.11 10.30 4.15
C GLU A 211 23.55 8.86 3.89
N GLU A 212 22.60 7.91 3.89
CA GLU A 212 22.86 6.49 3.63
C GLU A 212 23.44 6.25 2.23
N THR A 213 23.01 7.03 1.23
CA THR A 213 23.46 6.85 -0.16
C THR A 213 24.61 7.77 -0.56
N LYS A 214 25.20 8.53 0.37
CA LYS A 214 26.24 9.53 0.05
C LYS A 214 27.46 8.96 -0.71
N HIS A 215 27.68 7.66 -0.57
CA HIS A 215 28.80 6.94 -1.17
C HIS A 215 28.55 6.47 -2.60
N PHE A 216 27.31 6.56 -3.10
CA PHE A 216 27.01 6.26 -4.49
C PHE A 216 27.43 7.45 -5.37
N PRO A 217 28.10 7.20 -6.51
CA PRO A 217 28.41 8.24 -7.48
C PRO A 217 27.12 8.63 -8.22
N MET A 218 26.29 9.43 -7.57
CA MET A 218 25.07 9.98 -8.17
C MET A 218 25.36 11.42 -8.58
N ASP A 219 24.85 11.81 -9.75
CA ASP A 219 24.96 13.18 -10.27
C ASP A 219 24.15 14.19 -9.43
N HIS A 220 23.36 13.74 -8.45
CA HIS A 220 22.44 14.57 -7.69
C HIS A 220 22.70 14.51 -6.19
N CYS A 221 23.31 15.58 -5.66
CA CYS A 221 23.53 15.78 -4.23
C CYS A 221 22.24 16.29 -3.53
N LEU A 222 22.11 16.07 -2.21
CA LEU A 222 21.04 16.64 -1.38
C LEU A 222 20.87 18.16 -1.60
N GLN A 223 21.97 18.86 -1.89
CA GLN A 223 21.95 20.29 -2.17
C GLN A 223 21.28 20.64 -3.51
N GLU A 224 21.47 19.83 -4.56
CA GLU A 224 20.79 20.00 -5.85
C GLU A 224 19.31 19.60 -5.75
N PHE A 225 19.01 18.57 -4.95
CA PHE A 225 17.63 18.19 -4.66
C PHE A 225 16.86 19.32 -3.97
N LYS A 226 17.50 20.03 -3.04
CA LYS A 226 16.92 21.25 -2.42
C LYS A 226 16.76 22.41 -3.41
N GLN A 227 17.62 22.52 -4.43
CA GLN A 227 17.47 23.57 -5.46
C GLN A 227 16.26 23.32 -6.38
N LYS A 228 15.91 22.05 -6.67
CA LYS A 228 14.71 21.71 -7.45
C LYS A 228 13.40 22.18 -6.78
N GLU A 229 13.41 22.39 -5.47
CA GLU A 229 12.32 23.02 -4.70
C GLU A 229 12.07 24.48 -5.12
N GLU A 230 13.13 25.23 -5.41
CA GLU A 230 12.98 26.64 -5.81
C GLU A 230 12.24 26.77 -7.15
N CYS A 231 12.37 25.76 -8.02
CA CYS A 231 11.64 25.68 -9.29
C CYS A 231 10.14 25.41 -9.10
N THR A 232 9.74 24.63 -8.09
CA THR A 232 8.32 24.37 -7.80
C THR A 232 7.67 25.56 -7.11
N ILE A 233 8.39 26.25 -6.21
CA ILE A 233 7.95 27.52 -5.59
C ILE A 233 7.77 28.61 -6.67
N ARG A 234 8.69 28.70 -7.64
CA ARG A 234 8.57 29.62 -8.79
C ARG A 234 7.37 29.28 -9.68
N GLY A 235 6.98 28.01 -9.79
CA GLY A 235 5.77 27.61 -10.52
C GLY A 235 4.48 28.13 -9.88
N ARG A 236 4.43 28.21 -8.54
CA ARG A 236 3.30 28.81 -7.80
C ARG A 236 3.17 30.31 -8.07
N SER A 237 4.29 31.06 -8.06
CA SER A 237 4.26 32.48 -8.38
C SER A 237 3.86 32.75 -9.83
N LEU A 238 4.29 31.91 -10.78
CA LEU A 238 3.86 31.98 -12.18
C LEU A 238 2.35 31.80 -12.34
N ILE A 239 1.74 30.85 -11.63
CA ILE A 239 0.27 30.65 -11.67
C ILE A 239 -0.46 31.88 -11.12
N GLN A 240 0.04 32.48 -10.05
CA GLN A 240 -0.56 33.68 -9.47
C GLN A 240 -0.50 34.88 -10.42
N ILE A 241 0.60 35.00 -11.18
CA ILE A 241 0.76 35.99 -12.25
C ILE A 241 -0.20 35.70 -13.41
N SER A 242 -0.28 34.45 -13.88
CA SER A 242 -1.21 34.06 -14.95
C SER A 242 -2.68 34.36 -14.60
N ILE A 243 -3.08 34.24 -13.34
CA ILE A 243 -4.45 34.59 -12.91
C ILE A 243 -4.72 36.10 -13.04
N GLN A 244 -3.70 36.95 -12.83
CA GLN A 244 -3.82 38.41 -12.87
C GLN A 244 -3.61 39.00 -14.27
N GLU A 245 -2.71 38.44 -15.05
CA GLU A 245 -2.22 39.04 -16.30
C GLU A 245 -2.71 38.29 -17.55
N ASP A 246 -2.79 36.95 -17.52
CA ASP A 246 -3.19 36.14 -18.69
C ASP A 246 -3.83 34.79 -18.28
N PRO A 247 -5.16 34.76 -18.06
CA PRO A 247 -5.87 33.58 -17.59
C PRO A 247 -5.87 32.44 -18.62
N TRP A 248 -5.59 32.72 -19.90
CA TRP A 248 -5.53 31.71 -20.95
C TRP A 248 -4.26 30.86 -20.89
N ASN A 249 -3.20 31.36 -20.25
CA ASN A 249 -1.97 30.61 -19.99
C ASN A 249 -2.01 29.75 -18.73
N LEU A 250 -3.06 29.87 -17.91
CA LEU A 250 -3.24 29.13 -16.66
C LEU A 250 -3.12 27.60 -16.83
N PRO A 251 -3.73 26.94 -17.84
CA PRO A 251 -3.56 25.49 -18.03
C PRO A 251 -2.10 25.07 -18.24
N ASN A 252 -1.33 25.87 -19.00
CA ASN A 252 0.08 25.61 -19.27
C ASN A 252 0.96 25.82 -18.03
N SER A 253 0.66 26.85 -17.24
CA SER A 253 1.34 27.11 -15.96
C SER A 253 1.11 25.98 -14.96
N ILE A 254 -0.15 25.50 -14.84
CA ILE A 254 -0.50 24.36 -13.99
C ILE A 254 0.20 23.09 -14.46
N LYS A 255 0.16 22.79 -15.76
CA LYS A 255 0.85 21.63 -16.33
C LYS A 255 2.34 21.64 -16.01
N THR A 256 2.99 22.79 -16.23
CA THR A 256 4.43 22.94 -15.96
C THR A 256 4.76 22.74 -14.48
N LEU A 257 3.94 23.28 -13.57
CA LEU A 257 4.11 23.07 -12.13
C LEU A 257 3.98 21.58 -11.77
N VAL A 258 2.94 20.91 -12.28
CA VAL A 258 2.66 19.50 -12.01
C VAL A 258 3.78 18.60 -12.55
N ASP A 259 4.27 18.86 -13.76
CA ASP A 259 5.38 18.11 -14.36
C ASP A 259 6.68 18.29 -13.56
N ASN A 260 6.93 19.49 -13.02
CA ASN A 260 8.07 19.76 -12.15
C ASN A 260 7.95 19.03 -10.81
N ILE A 261 6.79 19.07 -10.16
CA ILE A 261 6.56 18.38 -8.89
C ILE A 261 6.62 16.86 -9.09
N GLN A 262 6.06 16.34 -10.18
CA GLN A 262 6.14 14.92 -10.48
C GLN A 262 7.58 14.47 -10.62
N ARG A 263 8.43 15.21 -11.36
CA ARG A 263 9.87 14.92 -11.41
C ARG A 263 10.54 14.99 -10.05
N TYR A 264 10.20 15.99 -9.23
CA TYR A 264 10.76 16.14 -7.88
C TYR A 264 10.38 14.98 -6.94
N VAL A 265 9.14 14.52 -7.01
CA VAL A 265 8.66 13.35 -6.26
C VAL A 265 9.33 12.07 -6.74
N GLU A 266 9.44 11.87 -8.05
CA GLU A 266 10.12 10.69 -8.61
C GLU A 266 11.61 10.66 -8.24
N ASP A 267 12.31 11.80 -8.25
CA ASP A 267 13.68 11.89 -7.75
C ASP A 267 13.77 11.49 -6.27
N GLY A 268 12.83 11.96 -5.43
CA GLY A 268 12.75 11.58 -4.02
C GLY A 268 12.43 10.10 -3.82
N LYS A 269 11.54 9.53 -4.63
CA LYS A 269 11.21 8.09 -4.61
C LYS A 269 12.41 7.24 -5.03
N ASN A 270 13.14 7.65 -6.06
CA ASN A 270 14.37 6.98 -6.49
C ASN A 270 15.44 7.01 -5.39
N GLN A 271 15.56 8.14 -4.69
CA GLN A 271 16.45 8.29 -3.56
C GLN A 271 16.09 7.35 -2.39
N LEU A 272 14.80 7.26 -2.05
CA LEU A 272 14.32 6.32 -1.03
C LEU A 272 14.54 4.86 -1.45
N LEU A 273 14.32 4.53 -2.72
CA LEU A 273 14.56 3.19 -3.25
C LEU A 273 16.04 2.81 -3.17
N LEU A 274 16.94 3.74 -3.48
CA LEU A 274 18.39 3.51 -3.36
C LEU A 274 18.81 3.32 -1.90
N ALA A 275 18.27 4.11 -0.98
CA ALA A 275 18.52 3.94 0.45
C ALA A 275 17.99 2.59 0.96
N LEU A 276 16.78 2.19 0.52
CA LEU A 276 16.22 0.87 0.79
C LEU A 276 17.13 -0.25 0.27
N LEU A 277 17.58 -0.18 -0.97
CA LEU A 277 18.51 -1.16 -1.55
C LEU A 277 19.83 -1.24 -0.76
N LYS A 278 20.31 -0.12 -0.22
CA LYS A 278 21.54 -0.10 0.57
C LYS A 278 21.36 -0.72 1.96
N CYS A 279 20.23 -0.47 2.60
CA CYS A 279 19.94 -0.92 3.96
C CYS A 279 19.20 -2.28 4.00
N THR A 280 18.99 -2.93 2.86
CA THR A 280 18.28 -4.21 2.76
C THR A 280 19.25 -5.33 2.38
N ASP A 281 19.38 -6.31 3.26
CA ASP A 281 20.01 -7.58 2.93
C ASP A 281 19.01 -8.45 2.14
N THR A 282 19.24 -8.61 0.83
CA THR A 282 18.34 -9.33 -0.06
C THR A 282 18.25 -10.82 0.24
N GLU A 283 19.34 -11.44 0.71
CA GLU A 283 19.36 -12.86 1.06
C GLU A 283 18.53 -13.10 2.32
N LEU A 284 18.68 -12.21 3.30
CA LEU A 284 17.91 -12.26 4.54
C LEU A 284 16.42 -12.00 4.31
N GLN A 285 16.06 -11.07 3.43
CA GLN A 285 14.66 -10.85 3.05
C GLN A 285 14.07 -12.08 2.35
N LEU A 286 14.79 -12.68 1.39
CA LEU A 286 14.31 -13.89 0.70
C LEU A 286 14.07 -15.04 1.68
N ARG A 287 14.97 -15.24 2.65
CA ARG A 287 14.80 -16.23 3.73
C ARG A 287 13.57 -15.92 4.57
N ARG A 288 13.41 -14.68 5.02
CA ARG A 288 12.26 -14.21 5.81
C ARG A 288 10.93 -14.39 5.06
N ASP A 289 10.90 -14.16 3.76
CA ASP A 289 9.71 -14.34 2.92
C ASP A 289 9.41 -15.80 2.65
N THR A 290 10.43 -16.62 2.42
CA THR A 290 10.26 -18.07 2.25
C THR A 290 9.63 -18.70 3.49
N ILE A 291 10.17 -18.41 4.67
CA ILE A 291 9.70 -18.99 5.93
C ILE A 291 8.31 -18.47 6.29
N PHE A 292 8.03 -17.20 6.00
CA PHE A 292 6.67 -16.66 6.16
C PHE A 292 5.66 -17.28 5.23
N CYS A 293 5.99 -17.47 3.95
CA CYS A 293 5.12 -18.18 3.02
C CYS A 293 4.86 -19.62 3.51
N GLN A 294 5.88 -20.34 3.98
CA GLN A 294 5.72 -21.68 4.54
C GLN A 294 4.77 -21.68 5.76
N ALA A 295 4.99 -20.78 6.71
CA ALA A 295 4.16 -20.68 7.92
C ALA A 295 2.72 -20.21 7.60
N LEU A 296 2.55 -19.25 6.68
CA LEU A 296 1.25 -18.77 6.24
C LEU A 296 0.46 -19.87 5.54
N VAL A 297 1.08 -20.62 4.63
CA VAL A 297 0.43 -21.74 3.94
C VAL A 297 -0.02 -22.79 4.96
N ALA A 298 0.84 -23.15 5.92
CA ALA A 298 0.46 -24.09 6.98
C ALA A 298 -0.72 -23.57 7.82
N ALA A 299 -0.73 -22.28 8.16
CA ALA A 299 -1.81 -21.64 8.91
C ALA A 299 -3.14 -21.64 8.12
N VAL A 300 -3.09 -21.27 6.83
CA VAL A 300 -4.25 -21.25 5.94
C VAL A 300 -4.82 -22.65 5.75
N CYS A 301 -3.99 -23.66 5.50
CA CYS A 301 -4.42 -25.05 5.36
C CYS A 301 -5.06 -25.58 6.65
N THR A 302 -4.41 -25.38 7.80
CA THR A 302 -4.93 -25.83 9.11
C THR A 302 -6.26 -25.18 9.43
N PHE A 303 -6.37 -23.87 9.22
CA PHE A 303 -7.61 -23.14 9.45
C PHE A 303 -8.70 -23.56 8.46
N SER A 304 -8.37 -23.78 7.20
CA SER A 304 -9.32 -24.19 6.16
C SER A 304 -9.99 -25.53 6.49
N GLU A 305 -9.20 -26.54 6.87
CA GLU A 305 -9.72 -27.84 7.28
C GLU A 305 -10.65 -27.72 8.50
N GLN A 306 -10.23 -26.95 9.51
CA GLN A 306 -11.03 -26.76 10.71
C GLN A 306 -12.32 -25.95 10.44
N LEU A 307 -12.24 -24.94 9.56
CA LEU A 307 -13.37 -24.13 9.13
C LEU A 307 -14.40 -24.98 8.37
N LEU A 308 -13.95 -25.77 7.39
CA LEU A 308 -14.82 -26.65 6.61
C LEU A 308 -15.46 -27.72 7.50
N ALA A 309 -14.72 -28.27 8.47
CA ALA A 309 -15.27 -29.18 9.47
C ALA A 309 -16.36 -28.51 10.32
N ALA A 310 -16.16 -27.26 10.74
CA ALA A 310 -17.16 -26.51 11.51
C ALA A 310 -18.40 -26.14 10.68
N LEU A 311 -18.22 -25.65 9.45
CA LEU A 311 -19.32 -25.35 8.53
C LEU A 311 -20.09 -26.64 8.12
N SER A 312 -19.42 -27.79 8.15
CA SER A 312 -20.04 -29.11 7.97
C SER A 312 -20.64 -29.70 9.26
N TYR A 313 -20.64 -28.96 10.38
CA TYR A 313 -21.14 -29.40 11.70
C TYR A 313 -20.43 -30.66 12.27
N ARG A 314 -19.16 -30.85 11.91
CA ARG A 314 -18.33 -31.98 12.37
C ARG A 314 -17.30 -31.59 13.42
N TYR A 315 -17.02 -30.29 13.59
CA TYR A 315 -16.06 -29.82 14.57
C TYR A 315 -16.67 -29.80 15.98
N ASN A 316 -15.97 -30.37 16.96
CA ASN A 316 -16.40 -30.38 18.34
C ASN A 316 -15.20 -30.30 19.28
N ASN A 317 -14.98 -29.12 19.87
CA ASN A 317 -13.96 -28.87 20.88
C ASN A 317 -14.46 -29.09 22.33
N ASN A 318 -15.75 -29.37 22.50
CA ASN A 318 -16.41 -29.58 23.80
C ASN A 318 -17.00 -31.00 23.91
N GLY A 319 -16.45 -31.97 23.18
CA GLY A 319 -16.99 -33.33 23.13
C GLY A 319 -17.06 -34.02 24.51
N GLU A 320 -16.22 -33.60 25.45
CA GLU A 320 -16.21 -34.08 26.83
C GLU A 320 -17.47 -33.70 27.63
N TYR A 321 -18.22 -32.67 27.19
CA TYR A 321 -19.43 -32.17 27.86
C TYR A 321 -20.74 -32.68 27.23
N GLU A 322 -20.69 -33.78 26.47
CA GLU A 322 -21.82 -34.36 25.73
C GLU A 322 -22.52 -33.37 24.76
N GLU A 323 -21.80 -32.33 24.33
CA GLU A 323 -22.34 -31.33 23.41
C GLU A 323 -22.41 -31.87 21.97
N SER A 324 -23.50 -31.58 21.26
CA SER A 324 -23.67 -32.00 19.87
C SER A 324 -22.63 -31.30 18.96
N SER A 325 -22.06 -32.02 17.98
CA SER A 325 -21.09 -31.42 17.05
C SER A 325 -21.66 -30.24 16.27
N ARG A 326 -22.99 -30.21 16.06
CA ARG A 326 -23.69 -29.10 15.42
C ARG A 326 -23.65 -27.83 16.27
N ASP A 327 -23.96 -27.94 17.55
CA ASP A 327 -23.98 -26.81 18.47
C ASP A 327 -22.56 -26.34 18.79
N ALA A 328 -21.64 -27.27 19.02
CA ALA A 328 -20.22 -26.97 19.23
C ALA A 328 -19.61 -26.25 18.02
N SER A 329 -19.86 -26.73 16.80
CA SER A 329 -19.41 -26.06 15.57
C SER A 329 -19.96 -24.64 15.44
N ARG A 330 -21.27 -24.43 15.70
CA ARG A 330 -21.88 -23.10 15.64
C ARG A 330 -21.29 -22.16 16.69
N LYS A 331 -21.15 -22.62 17.94
CA LYS A 331 -20.56 -21.84 19.02
C LYS A 331 -19.11 -21.48 18.72
N TRP A 332 -18.34 -22.42 18.18
CA TRP A 332 -16.96 -22.16 17.75
C TRP A 332 -16.90 -21.09 16.66
N LEU A 333 -17.74 -21.17 15.62
CA LEU A 333 -17.81 -20.18 14.55
C LEU A 333 -18.10 -18.77 15.08
N GLU A 334 -19.11 -18.62 15.95
CA GLU A 334 -19.44 -17.35 16.61
C GLU A 334 -18.29 -16.83 17.47
N GLN A 335 -17.63 -17.73 18.21
CA GLN A 335 -16.51 -17.39 19.08
C GLN A 335 -15.30 -16.88 18.30
N VAL A 336 -14.92 -17.57 17.22
CA VAL A 336 -13.80 -17.12 16.38
C VAL A 336 -14.18 -15.84 15.62
N ALA A 337 -15.43 -15.71 15.15
CA ALA A 337 -15.93 -14.47 14.54
C ALA A 337 -15.77 -13.27 15.46
N ALA A 338 -15.94 -13.42 16.77
CA ALA A 338 -15.79 -12.31 17.70
C ALA A 338 -14.34 -12.10 18.21
N THR A 339 -13.57 -13.18 18.39
CA THR A 339 -12.25 -13.13 19.06
C THR A 339 -11.06 -13.05 18.08
N GLY A 340 -11.25 -13.54 16.85
CA GLY A 340 -10.18 -13.97 15.96
C GLY A 340 -9.85 -15.46 16.15
N VAL A 341 -8.88 -15.95 15.39
CA VAL A 341 -8.41 -17.35 15.44
C VAL A 341 -7.06 -17.41 16.15
N LEU A 342 -6.89 -18.38 17.06
CA LEU A 342 -5.62 -18.65 17.72
C LEU A 342 -4.94 -19.85 17.05
N LEU A 343 -3.80 -19.62 16.41
CA LEU A 343 -2.94 -20.65 15.84
C LEU A 343 -1.91 -21.08 16.88
N HIS A 344 -2.05 -22.32 17.35
CA HIS A 344 -1.11 -22.94 18.27
C HIS A 344 -0.09 -23.77 17.50
N CYS A 345 1.16 -23.30 17.45
CA CYS A 345 2.29 -24.02 16.90
C CYS A 345 3.10 -24.66 18.03
N GLN A 346 3.33 -25.97 17.93
CA GLN A 346 4.20 -26.69 18.86
C GLN A 346 5.48 -27.12 18.14
N SER A 347 6.62 -26.64 18.61
CA SER A 347 7.94 -27.05 18.15
C SER A 347 8.48 -28.16 19.06
N LEU A 348 8.98 -29.22 18.42
CA LEU A 348 9.62 -30.37 19.05
C LEU A 348 11.14 -30.41 18.77
N LEU A 349 11.67 -29.32 18.23
CA LEU A 349 13.07 -29.13 17.89
C LEU A 349 13.96 -29.18 19.15
N SER A 350 15.22 -29.54 18.95
CA SER A 350 16.27 -29.67 19.97
C SER A 350 17.35 -28.58 19.80
N PRO A 351 17.03 -27.30 20.06
CA PRO A 351 17.91 -26.16 19.79
C PRO A 351 19.20 -26.15 20.63
N ALA A 352 19.26 -26.93 21.71
CA ALA A 352 20.46 -27.09 22.53
C ALA A 352 21.49 -28.04 21.88
N THR A 353 21.02 -29.00 21.07
CA THR A 353 21.87 -30.07 20.51
C THR A 353 22.14 -29.85 19.02
N VAL A 354 21.13 -29.38 18.27
CA VAL A 354 21.21 -29.22 16.80
C VAL A 354 21.14 -27.74 16.46
N LYS A 355 22.21 -27.24 15.85
CA LYS A 355 22.38 -25.81 15.52
C LYS A 355 21.39 -25.35 14.47
N GLU A 356 21.13 -26.15 13.46
CA GLU A 356 20.17 -25.85 12.40
C GLU A 356 18.76 -25.74 12.97
N GLU A 357 18.38 -26.61 13.91
CA GLU A 357 17.08 -26.58 14.58
C GLU A 357 16.92 -25.34 15.47
N ARG A 358 18.00 -24.89 16.12
CA ARG A 358 18.00 -23.61 16.81
C ARG A 358 17.72 -22.46 15.86
N THR A 359 18.41 -22.43 14.73
CA THR A 359 18.24 -21.40 13.71
C THR A 359 16.81 -21.43 13.14
N MET A 360 16.24 -22.61 12.89
CA MET A 360 14.83 -22.76 12.48
C MET A 360 13.86 -22.21 13.54
N LEU A 361 14.13 -22.47 14.83
CA LEU A 361 13.31 -21.97 15.92
C LEU A 361 13.37 -20.44 16.05
N GLU A 362 14.58 -19.87 15.95
CA GLU A 362 14.83 -18.42 15.95
C GLU A 362 14.12 -17.74 14.76
N ASP A 363 14.12 -18.37 13.58
CA ASP A 363 13.41 -17.88 12.39
C ASP A 363 11.89 -17.92 12.58
N LEU A 364 11.37 -19.09 12.98
CA LEU A 364 9.94 -19.32 13.14
C LEU A 364 9.33 -18.37 14.17
N TRP A 365 10.04 -18.10 15.26
CA TRP A 365 9.58 -17.19 16.30
C TRP A 365 9.32 -15.76 15.78
N VAL A 366 10.21 -15.25 14.93
CA VAL A 366 10.00 -13.95 14.27
C VAL A 366 8.85 -14.03 13.28
N THR A 367 8.83 -15.08 12.45
CA THR A 367 7.80 -15.26 11.44
C THR A 367 6.39 -15.31 12.02
N LEU A 368 6.18 -16.04 13.12
CA LEU A 368 4.87 -16.13 13.77
C LEU A 368 4.43 -14.77 14.31
N SER A 369 5.34 -14.00 14.92
CA SER A 369 5.03 -12.63 15.37
C SER A 369 4.57 -11.72 14.23
N GLU A 370 5.06 -11.93 13.01
CA GLU A 370 4.62 -11.20 11.82
C GLU A 370 3.29 -11.72 11.24
N LEU A 371 2.98 -13.01 11.41
CA LEU A 371 1.69 -13.59 11.04
C LEU A 371 0.52 -13.02 11.87
N ASP A 372 0.78 -12.42 13.03
CA ASP A 372 -0.25 -11.72 13.81
C ASP A 372 -0.88 -10.53 13.04
N ASN A 373 -0.21 -10.04 11.99
CA ASN A 373 -0.72 -9.00 11.10
C ASN A 373 -1.60 -9.54 9.96
N VAL A 374 -1.77 -10.86 9.87
CA VAL A 374 -2.60 -11.50 8.85
C VAL A 374 -4.06 -11.53 9.30
N SER A 375 -4.95 -11.27 8.34
CA SER A 375 -6.39 -11.41 8.55
C SER A 375 -7.04 -12.33 7.51
N PHE A 376 -8.04 -13.08 7.94
CA PHE A 376 -8.86 -13.91 7.06
C PHE A 376 -10.20 -13.22 6.81
N SER A 377 -10.65 -13.23 5.56
CA SER A 377 -11.94 -12.70 5.15
C SER A 377 -12.64 -13.70 4.26
N PHE A 378 -13.96 -13.59 4.15
CA PHE A 378 -14.78 -14.58 3.45
C PHE A 378 -15.58 -13.88 2.36
N LYS A 379 -15.66 -14.53 1.21
CA LYS A 379 -16.53 -14.13 0.10
C LYS A 379 -17.24 -15.37 -0.43
N GLN A 380 -18.44 -15.17 -0.96
CA GLN A 380 -19.12 -16.21 -1.71
C GLN A 380 -18.53 -16.29 -3.12
N LEU A 381 -18.35 -17.50 -3.64
CA LEU A 381 -17.96 -17.73 -5.02
C LEU A 381 -19.17 -17.55 -5.96
N ASP A 382 -19.00 -16.79 -7.03
CA ASP A 382 -19.96 -16.75 -8.15
C ASP A 382 -19.77 -18.02 -9.01
N GLU A 383 -20.87 -18.68 -9.38
CA GLU A 383 -20.96 -20.10 -9.76
C GLU A 383 -19.79 -20.75 -10.58
N ASN A 384 -19.33 -21.89 -10.06
CA ASN A 384 -18.82 -23.12 -10.71
C ASN A 384 -17.73 -23.03 -11.81
N TYR A 385 -16.45 -23.10 -11.42
CA TYR A 385 -15.35 -23.43 -12.36
C TYR A 385 -14.43 -24.59 -11.97
N VAL A 386 -14.46 -25.12 -10.74
CA VAL A 386 -13.63 -26.28 -10.39
C VAL A 386 -14.40 -27.32 -9.61
N ALA A 387 -14.59 -28.49 -10.22
CA ALA A 387 -15.11 -29.67 -9.54
C ALA A 387 -14.17 -30.05 -8.38
N ASN A 388 -14.74 -30.39 -7.22
CA ASN A 388 -14.06 -30.93 -6.03
C ASN A 388 -13.19 -29.98 -5.19
N THR A 389 -13.31 -28.65 -5.34
CA THR A 389 -12.63 -27.70 -4.45
C THR A 389 -13.66 -26.88 -3.67
N ASN A 390 -13.80 -27.15 -2.37
CA ASN A 390 -14.80 -26.49 -1.51
C ASN A 390 -14.44 -25.04 -1.15
N VAL A 391 -13.19 -24.63 -1.38
CA VAL A 391 -12.67 -23.32 -1.00
C VAL A 391 -11.53 -22.88 -1.92
N PHE A 392 -11.58 -21.62 -2.37
CA PHE A 392 -10.47 -20.97 -3.08
C PHE A 392 -9.87 -19.86 -2.24
N TYR A 393 -8.57 -19.62 -2.42
CA TYR A 393 -7.84 -18.61 -1.67
C TYR A 393 -7.34 -17.51 -2.59
N HIS A 394 -7.45 -16.26 -2.15
CA HIS A 394 -6.79 -15.12 -2.76
C HIS A 394 -6.05 -14.33 -1.69
N ILE A 395 -4.85 -13.88 -1.99
CA ILE A 395 -4.02 -13.13 -1.05
C ILE A 395 -3.86 -11.71 -1.59
N GLU A 396 -4.18 -10.71 -0.76
CA GLU A 396 -4.00 -9.30 -1.05
C GLU A 396 -3.29 -8.57 0.11
N GLY A 397 -2.73 -7.40 -0.18
CA GLY A 397 -2.10 -6.55 0.83
C GLY A 397 -0.57 -6.63 0.85
N SER A 398 0.02 -6.21 1.98
CA SER A 398 1.47 -6.19 2.21
C SER A 398 1.83 -6.96 3.47
N ARG A 399 3.12 -7.12 3.77
CA ARG A 399 3.61 -7.83 4.97
C ARG A 399 3.04 -7.29 6.29
N GLN A 400 2.75 -5.99 6.36
CA GLN A 400 2.22 -5.31 7.54
C GLN A 400 0.69 -5.46 7.70
N ALA A 401 -0.02 -5.84 6.63
CA ALA A 401 -1.48 -5.95 6.62
C ALA A 401 -1.92 -6.90 5.49
N LEU A 402 -1.57 -8.18 5.64
CA LEU A 402 -1.86 -9.19 4.63
C LEU A 402 -3.26 -9.77 4.89
N LYS A 403 -4.05 -9.93 3.82
CA LYS A 403 -5.39 -10.48 3.90
C LYS A 403 -5.51 -11.70 3.02
N VAL A 404 -5.97 -12.80 3.60
CA VAL A 404 -6.33 -14.03 2.87
C VAL A 404 -7.85 -14.06 2.75
N ILE A 405 -8.34 -14.08 1.52
CA ILE A 405 -9.75 -14.17 1.17
C ILE A 405 -10.08 -15.63 0.87
N PHE A 406 -11.03 -16.18 1.61
CA PHE A 406 -11.58 -17.52 1.45
C PHE A 406 -12.88 -17.39 0.65
N TYR A 407 -12.86 -17.88 -0.59
CA TYR A 407 -14.04 -17.99 -1.42
C TYR A 407 -14.71 -19.33 -1.15
N LEU A 408 -15.91 -19.29 -0.58
CA LEU A 408 -16.70 -20.46 -0.22
C LEU A 408 -17.87 -20.63 -1.19
N ASP A 409 -18.32 -21.87 -1.38
CA ASP A 409 -19.60 -22.14 -2.06
C ASP A 409 -20.80 -21.57 -1.28
N SER A 410 -21.97 -21.52 -1.91
CA SER A 410 -23.19 -20.99 -1.30
C SER A 410 -23.63 -21.73 -0.03
N TYR A 411 -23.40 -23.05 0.03
CA TYR A 411 -23.77 -23.88 1.17
C TYR A 411 -22.92 -23.59 2.40
N HIS A 412 -21.61 -23.49 2.25
CA HIS A 412 -20.67 -23.16 3.31
C HIS A 412 -20.77 -21.69 3.71
N PHE A 413 -20.93 -20.78 2.74
CA PHE A 413 -21.03 -19.34 2.99
C PHE A 413 -22.26 -19.00 3.83
N SER A 414 -23.44 -19.56 3.52
CA SER A 414 -24.70 -19.34 4.26
C SER A 414 -24.73 -19.85 5.71
N LYS A 415 -23.65 -20.52 6.16
CA LYS A 415 -23.49 -21.02 7.52
C LYS A 415 -22.50 -20.20 8.33
N LEU A 416 -21.88 -19.19 7.74
CA LEU A 416 -21.00 -18.30 8.46
C LEU A 416 -21.81 -17.44 9.44
N PRO A 417 -21.21 -16.99 10.55
CA PRO A 417 -21.78 -15.95 11.38
C PRO A 417 -22.01 -14.66 10.58
N SER A 418 -23.10 -13.94 10.87
CA SER A 418 -23.51 -12.74 10.13
C SER A 418 -22.43 -11.67 10.03
N ARG A 419 -21.58 -11.52 11.06
CA ARG A 419 -20.41 -10.61 11.05
C ARG A 419 -19.42 -10.94 9.92
N LEU A 420 -19.20 -12.22 9.64
CA LEU A 420 -18.27 -12.67 8.60
C LEU A 420 -18.92 -12.62 7.23
N GLU A 421 -20.21 -12.96 7.13
CA GLU A 421 -21.00 -12.80 5.90
C GLU A 421 -21.04 -11.34 5.43
N SER A 422 -21.10 -10.38 6.36
CA SER A 422 -21.10 -8.94 6.06
C SER A 422 -19.70 -8.36 5.73
N GLY A 423 -18.71 -9.21 5.43
CA GLY A 423 -17.35 -8.79 5.08
C GLY A 423 -16.42 -8.52 6.26
N GLY A 424 -16.80 -8.91 7.47
CA GLY A 424 -15.91 -8.85 8.64
C GLY A 424 -14.72 -9.79 8.51
N SER A 425 -13.57 -9.39 9.06
CA SER A 425 -12.35 -10.20 9.06
C SER A 425 -12.09 -10.88 10.41
N LEU A 426 -11.37 -11.98 10.36
CA LEU A 426 -10.77 -12.68 11.49
C LEU A 426 -9.31 -12.28 11.59
N ARG A 427 -8.86 -11.85 12.76
CA ARG A 427 -7.42 -11.69 13.02
C ARG A 427 -6.82 -13.03 13.40
N LEU A 428 -5.65 -13.33 12.85
CA LEU A 428 -4.82 -14.44 13.26
C LEU A 428 -4.01 -14.02 14.49
N HIS A 429 -4.04 -14.82 15.55
CA HIS A 429 -3.15 -14.69 16.70
C HIS A 429 -2.30 -15.95 16.76
N THR A 430 -0.99 -15.81 16.83
CA THR A 430 -0.06 -16.94 16.83
C THR A 430 0.61 -17.11 18.17
N VAL A 431 0.81 -18.37 18.56
CA VAL A 431 1.57 -18.76 19.75
C VAL A 431 2.47 -19.94 19.41
N LEU A 432 3.68 -19.91 19.95
CA LEU A 432 4.70 -20.94 19.76
C LEU A 432 5.09 -21.52 21.12
N PHE A 433 4.76 -22.79 21.34
CA PHE A 433 5.33 -23.53 22.46
C PHE A 433 6.42 -24.46 21.96
N THR A 434 7.57 -24.45 22.60
CA THR A 434 8.72 -25.26 22.20
C THR A 434 9.21 -26.09 23.37
N LYS A 435 9.44 -27.38 23.11
CA LYS A 435 10.01 -28.33 24.05
C LYS A 435 10.64 -29.48 23.27
N ALA A 436 11.97 -29.64 23.43
CA ALA A 436 12.68 -30.79 22.90
C ALA A 436 12.07 -32.10 23.47
N LEU A 437 11.94 -33.11 22.61
CA LEU A 437 11.42 -34.43 22.99
C LEU A 437 12.41 -35.20 23.87
N GLU A 438 13.70 -35.06 23.56
CA GLU A 438 14.77 -35.74 24.25
C GLU A 438 15.27 -34.88 25.42
N ASN A 439 15.48 -35.51 26.57
CA ASN A 439 16.19 -34.86 27.67
C ASN A 439 17.70 -34.94 27.36
N PRO A 440 18.48 -33.87 27.60
CA PRO A 440 19.91 -33.92 27.37
C PRO A 440 20.54 -34.99 28.28
N GLU A 441 21.02 -36.07 27.68
CA GLU A 441 21.83 -37.07 28.36
C GLU A 441 23.30 -36.63 28.33
N GLY A 442 23.86 -36.31 29.50
CA GLY A 442 25.26 -35.88 29.66
C GLY A 442 25.43 -34.40 30.03
N PRO A 443 26.67 -33.93 30.16
CA PRO A 443 26.93 -32.52 30.46
C PRO A 443 26.43 -31.63 29.29
N PRO A 444 25.81 -30.49 29.59
CA PRO A 444 25.20 -29.64 28.58
C PRO A 444 26.23 -29.19 27.55
N PRO A 445 25.92 -29.26 26.24
CA PRO A 445 26.82 -28.77 25.21
C PRO A 445 27.05 -27.25 25.36
N PRO A 446 28.22 -26.74 24.93
CA PRO A 446 28.50 -25.31 24.98
C PRO A 446 27.44 -24.53 24.17
N GLY A 447 26.74 -23.61 24.83
CA GLY A 447 25.62 -22.86 24.25
C GLY A 447 24.22 -23.34 24.64
N SER A 448 24.10 -24.43 25.41
CA SER A 448 22.82 -24.95 25.95
C SER A 448 22.04 -23.90 26.73
N GLN A 449 22.73 -23.09 27.55
CA GLN A 449 22.09 -22.02 28.34
C GLN A 449 21.33 -21.04 27.44
N VAL A 450 21.92 -20.64 26.31
CA VAL A 450 21.27 -19.67 25.40
C VAL A 450 20.06 -20.29 24.70
N ALA A 451 20.08 -21.60 24.45
CA ALA A 451 18.93 -22.32 23.87
C ALA A 451 17.80 -22.50 24.90
N GLU A 452 18.14 -22.76 26.17
CA GLU A 452 17.18 -22.83 27.27
C GLU A 452 16.53 -21.47 27.55
N ASP A 453 17.32 -20.40 27.60
CA ASP A 453 16.84 -19.02 27.76
C ASP A 453 15.88 -18.64 26.61
N LEU A 454 16.25 -18.98 25.37
CA LEU A 454 15.40 -18.76 24.20
C LEU A 454 14.06 -19.52 24.31
N GLN A 455 14.11 -20.81 24.70
CA GLN A 455 12.90 -21.60 24.90
C GLN A 455 12.00 -21.00 25.99
N GLN A 456 12.59 -20.57 27.11
CA GLN A 456 11.85 -19.96 28.21
C GLN A 456 11.18 -18.65 27.77
N GLU A 457 11.90 -17.80 27.03
CA GLU A 457 11.38 -16.55 26.52
C GLU A 457 10.20 -16.77 25.56
N ILE A 458 10.38 -17.65 24.55
CA ILE A 458 9.34 -18.00 23.59
C ILE A 458 8.08 -18.51 24.30
N ASN A 459 8.24 -19.47 25.23
CA ASN A 459 7.12 -20.07 25.93
C ASN A 459 6.41 -19.08 26.85
N THR A 460 7.15 -18.17 27.50
CA THR A 460 6.60 -17.14 28.39
C THR A 460 5.76 -16.15 27.60
N GLN A 461 6.29 -15.62 26.49
CA GLN A 461 5.53 -14.72 25.60
C GLN A 461 4.28 -15.40 25.03
N SER A 462 4.40 -16.65 24.60
CA SER A 462 3.26 -17.43 24.10
C SER A 462 2.20 -17.65 25.17
N LEU A 463 2.60 -17.95 26.41
CA LEU A 463 1.66 -18.10 27.53
C LEU A 463 0.91 -16.79 27.80
N GLU A 464 1.59 -15.64 27.77
CA GLU A 464 0.95 -14.34 27.92
C GLU A 464 -0.08 -14.08 26.81
N LYS A 465 0.26 -14.37 25.54
CA LYS A 465 -0.66 -14.26 24.40
C LYS A 465 -1.88 -15.17 24.57
N VAL A 466 -1.69 -16.44 24.98
CA VAL A 466 -2.80 -17.36 25.27
C VAL A 466 -3.70 -16.82 26.37
N GLN A 467 -3.13 -16.30 27.46
CA GLN A 467 -3.92 -15.72 28.55
C GLN A 467 -4.71 -14.49 28.09
N GLN A 468 -4.11 -13.62 27.25
CA GLN A 468 -4.82 -12.47 26.67
C GLN A 468 -5.96 -12.91 25.76
N TYR A 469 -5.74 -13.91 24.90
CA TYR A 469 -6.77 -14.48 24.04
C TYR A 469 -7.91 -15.09 24.86
N TYR A 470 -7.58 -15.86 25.90
CA TYR A 470 -8.55 -16.46 26.80
C TYR A 470 -9.37 -15.42 27.59
N ARG A 471 -8.75 -14.30 28.00
CA ARG A 471 -9.49 -13.17 28.57
C ARG A 471 -10.53 -12.64 27.59
N LYS A 472 -10.18 -12.42 26.32
CA LYS A 472 -11.13 -11.96 25.28
C LYS A 472 -12.30 -12.93 25.11
N LEU A 473 -12.00 -14.23 25.08
CA LEU A 473 -12.98 -15.31 24.97
C LEU A 473 -13.99 -15.29 26.13
N ARG A 474 -13.53 -15.10 27.37
CA ARG A 474 -14.41 -15.03 28.57
C ARG A 474 -15.40 -13.87 28.56
N TYR A 475 -15.07 -12.76 27.91
CA TYR A 475 -15.95 -11.59 27.86
C TYR A 475 -17.07 -11.70 26.81
N LEU A 476 -17.09 -12.78 26.01
CA LEU A 476 -18.18 -13.02 25.06
C LEU A 476 -19.47 -13.42 25.78
N PRO A 477 -20.61 -12.74 25.53
CA PRO A 477 -21.89 -13.00 26.19
C PRO A 477 -22.41 -14.45 26.09
N GLY A 478 -21.93 -15.23 25.11
CA GLY A 478 -22.32 -16.62 24.89
C GLY A 478 -21.66 -17.66 25.80
N ALA A 479 -20.55 -17.34 26.48
CA ALA A 479 -19.88 -18.26 27.40
C ALA A 479 -20.59 -18.40 28.77
N ARG A 480 -21.53 -17.50 29.08
CA ARG A 480 -22.26 -17.45 30.37
C ARG A 480 -23.60 -18.19 30.38
N ALA A 481 -24.04 -18.75 29.26
CA ALA A 481 -25.38 -19.35 29.16
C ALA A 481 -25.48 -20.76 29.79
N GLY A 482 -24.36 -21.37 30.21
CA GLY A 482 -24.35 -22.74 30.76
C GLY A 482 -24.38 -22.84 32.29
N ASP A 483 -24.21 -21.74 33.03
CA ASP A 483 -23.86 -21.86 34.46
C ASP A 483 -24.60 -20.88 35.39
N ARG A 484 -25.93 -20.83 35.26
CA ARG A 484 -26.80 -20.25 36.29
C ARG A 484 -27.90 -21.22 36.66
N ASN A 485 -27.55 -22.19 37.49
CA ASN A 485 -28.50 -22.77 38.43
C ASN A 485 -28.42 -21.93 39.73
N PRO A 486 -29.46 -21.17 40.12
CA PRO A 486 -29.36 -20.25 41.26
C PRO A 486 -29.43 -20.94 42.64
N ASP A 487 -29.49 -22.27 42.70
CA ASP A 487 -29.81 -23.00 43.94
C ASP A 487 -28.62 -23.64 44.69
N THR A 488 -27.37 -23.41 44.28
CA THR A 488 -26.20 -23.99 44.99
C THR A 488 -25.28 -23.00 45.69
N ALA A 489 -25.63 -21.70 45.70
CA ALA A 489 -24.90 -20.69 46.49
C ALA A 489 -25.37 -20.65 47.95
N ALA A 490 -25.39 -21.81 48.62
CA ALA A 490 -25.55 -21.89 50.06
C ALA A 490 -24.80 -23.12 50.58
N GLY A 491 -23.54 -22.93 50.97
CA GLY A 491 -22.83 -23.87 51.82
C GLY A 491 -21.43 -24.24 51.33
N ALA A 492 -20.45 -23.44 51.75
CA ALA A 492 -19.22 -23.90 52.39
C ALA A 492 -18.25 -22.72 52.50
N GLY A 493 -18.43 -21.94 53.56
CA GLY A 493 -17.27 -21.32 54.20
C GLY A 493 -16.63 -22.40 55.08
N TYR A 494 -15.37 -22.72 54.79
CA TYR A 494 -14.24 -22.88 55.73
C TYR A 494 -12.96 -23.09 54.91
#